data_AF-A0A7S0GXY0-F1
#
_entry.id   AF-A0A7S0GXY0-F1
#
_cell.length_a   1.000
_cell.length_b   1.000
_cell.length_c   1.000
_cell.angle_alpha   90.00
_cell.angle_beta   90.00
_cell.angle_gamma   90.00
#
_symmetry.space_group_name_H-M   'P 1'
#
loop_
_entity.id
_entity.type
_entity.pdbx_description
1 polymer ?
#
loop_
_entity_poly.entity_id
_entity_poly.type
_entity_poly.pdbx_seq_one_letter_code
_entity_poly.pdbx_strand_id
1 'polypeptide(L)'
;MSKNISEKLETFLDGFKAKDLTKDKKDVYAIPMTATVEETLKELNKKNILSMPVIDKKKNKYVGIVSISDIVIATCFNPCFAKFAKGKEAIDSLKREDMAKIVEASVLKSPVSDLVGMTEETKNLWVFDEEEKLGKLAEFFSQGVHRALIKRLKGSPCLVSQTDFVKFIATQIKESKNKDIVEFLKQPLDKLGNVHKGKSVVSVREDETALTGFRRLLQWQSFRDWNLAALPIVDKKGAIIGNLSESDLRGLNENRLLDVLFVVPMYMKTFYGEMRKPETITADCSFMDALDKLIDCKVHRLWIVDNDKKPIGVFSLSDVISQFTTFAWSHLKAMEDIVD
;
A
#
# COMPACT_ATOMS: atom_id res chain seq x y z
N MET A 1 -6.64 11.47 -23.76
CA MET A 1 -6.25 12.76 -23.15
C MET A 1 -5.62 13.65 -24.23
N SER A 2 -5.97 14.94 -24.37
CA SER A 2 -5.32 15.80 -25.37
C SER A 2 -3.86 16.09 -24.96
N LYS A 3 -2.92 16.13 -25.90
CA LYS A 3 -1.48 16.38 -25.61
C LYS A 3 -1.24 17.62 -24.72
N ASN A 4 -2.02 18.68 -24.92
CA ASN A 4 -1.95 19.93 -24.15
C ASN A 4 -2.29 19.78 -22.65
N ILE A 5 -3.25 18.92 -22.27
CA ILE A 5 -3.61 18.76 -20.85
C ILE A 5 -2.62 17.85 -20.11
N SER A 6 -2.06 16.84 -20.78
CA SER A 6 -0.99 16.00 -20.22
C SER A 6 0.22 16.84 -19.83
N GLU A 7 0.69 17.68 -20.76
CA GLU A 7 1.82 18.57 -20.53
C GLU A 7 1.56 19.56 -19.39
N LYS A 8 0.34 20.08 -19.27
CA LYS A 8 -0.07 20.94 -18.14
C LYS A 8 -0.07 20.21 -16.80
N LEU A 9 -0.48 18.95 -16.76
CA LEU A 9 -0.47 18.13 -15.54
C LEU A 9 0.96 17.75 -15.12
N GLU A 10 1.84 17.45 -16.09
CA GLU A 10 3.25 17.15 -15.82
C GLU A 10 3.99 18.38 -15.29
N THR A 11 3.85 19.52 -15.98
CA THR A 11 4.48 20.79 -15.59
C THR A 11 3.87 21.41 -14.33
N PHE A 12 2.68 20.96 -13.91
CA PHE A 12 2.09 21.38 -12.63
C PHE A 12 3.04 21.11 -11.44
N LEU A 13 3.80 20.01 -11.49
CA LEU A 13 4.72 19.63 -10.42
C LEU A 13 6.06 20.40 -10.44
N ASP A 14 6.39 21.07 -11.55
CA ASP A 14 7.69 21.75 -11.72
C ASP A 14 7.90 22.92 -10.76
N GLY A 15 6.81 23.52 -10.28
CA GLY A 15 6.83 24.63 -9.34
C GLY A 15 7.16 24.24 -7.90
N PHE A 16 7.26 22.94 -7.60
CA PHE A 16 7.35 22.43 -6.23
C PHE A 16 8.57 21.53 -6.04
N LYS A 17 9.05 21.47 -4.79
CA LYS A 17 10.24 20.71 -4.40
C LYS A 17 9.95 19.75 -3.26
N ALA A 18 10.82 18.76 -3.07
CA ALA A 18 10.70 17.77 -2.01
C ALA A 18 10.57 18.40 -0.61
N LYS A 19 11.26 19.52 -0.34
CA LYS A 19 11.14 20.28 0.93
C LYS A 19 9.73 20.79 1.24
N ASP A 20 8.87 20.96 0.23
CA ASP A 20 7.49 21.39 0.44
C ASP A 20 6.67 20.31 1.15
N LEU A 21 7.10 19.05 1.08
CA LEU A 21 6.50 17.89 1.76
C LEU A 21 7.11 17.63 3.16
N THR A 22 8.16 18.35 3.56
CA THR A 22 8.92 18.04 4.78
C THR A 22 8.62 18.96 5.96
N LYS A 23 7.80 20.01 5.80
CA LYS A 23 7.60 21.07 6.81
C LYS A 23 7.18 20.52 8.18
N ASP A 24 6.24 19.56 8.21
CA ASP A 24 5.72 18.96 9.44
C ASP A 24 6.34 17.59 9.76
N LYS A 25 7.40 17.21 9.05
CA LYS A 25 8.01 15.89 9.18
C LYS A 25 8.96 15.82 10.38
N LYS A 26 8.63 14.89 11.27
CA LYS A 26 9.51 14.46 12.37
C LYS A 26 10.70 13.66 11.82
N ASP A 27 11.75 13.64 12.63
CA ASP A 27 12.92 12.80 12.39
C ASP A 27 12.53 11.32 12.32
N VAL A 28 13.26 10.57 11.51
CA VAL A 28 12.95 9.17 11.30
C VAL A 28 13.31 8.36 12.53
N TYR A 29 12.33 7.61 13.05
CA TYR A 29 12.58 6.62 14.09
C TYR A 29 13.09 5.33 13.47
N ALA A 30 14.35 4.99 13.77
CA ALA A 30 14.98 3.77 13.29
C ALA A 30 14.92 2.66 14.36
N ILE A 31 14.75 1.42 13.91
CA ILE A 31 14.77 0.23 14.77
C ILE A 31 16.14 -0.47 14.70
N PRO A 32 16.68 -1.00 15.82
CA PRO A 32 17.93 -1.75 15.78
C PRO A 32 17.82 -2.96 14.86
N MET A 33 18.86 -3.25 14.08
CA MET A 33 18.89 -4.42 13.19
C MET A 33 18.71 -5.77 13.91
N THR A 34 19.00 -5.81 15.22
CA THR A 34 18.83 -6.98 16.08
C THR A 34 17.45 -7.07 16.73
N ALA A 35 16.58 -6.08 16.56
CA ALA A 35 15.22 -6.15 17.07
C ALA A 35 14.47 -7.28 16.35
N THR A 36 13.56 -7.93 17.06
CA THR A 36 12.76 -9.03 16.50
C THR A 36 11.69 -8.51 15.55
N VAL A 37 11.19 -9.37 14.67
CA VAL A 37 10.05 -9.06 13.80
C VAL A 37 8.80 -8.68 14.63
N GLU A 38 8.55 -9.35 15.76
CA GLU A 38 7.43 -9.01 16.65
C GLU A 38 7.58 -7.61 17.27
N GLU A 39 8.78 -7.25 17.77
CA GLU A 39 9.06 -5.90 18.27
C GLU A 39 8.85 -4.85 17.17
N THR A 40 9.26 -5.18 15.94
CA THR A 40 9.06 -4.31 14.77
C THR A 40 7.57 -4.11 14.49
N LEU A 41 6.77 -5.18 14.45
CA LEU A 41 5.32 -5.11 14.27
C LEU A 41 4.64 -4.27 15.35
N LYS A 42 5.10 -4.39 16.61
CA LYS A 42 4.62 -3.59 17.74
C LYS A 42 4.92 -2.10 17.55
N GLU A 43 6.13 -1.73 17.15
CA GLU A 43 6.50 -0.33 16.92
C GLU A 43 5.81 0.27 15.69
N LEU A 44 5.67 -0.49 14.60
CA LEU A 44 4.88 -0.10 13.42
C LEU A 44 3.42 0.20 13.82
N ASN A 45 2.81 -0.67 14.63
CA ASN A 45 1.44 -0.49 15.12
C ASN A 45 1.33 0.75 16.04
N LYS A 46 2.18 0.84 17.07
CA LYS A 46 2.19 1.93 18.05
C LYS A 46 2.35 3.31 17.42
N LYS A 47 3.19 3.42 16.38
CA LYS A 47 3.46 4.67 15.68
C LYS A 47 2.51 4.93 14.51
N ASN A 48 1.61 3.98 14.22
CA ASN A 48 0.72 4.00 13.07
C ASN A 48 1.47 4.23 11.74
N ILE A 49 2.56 3.49 11.52
CA ILE A 49 3.38 3.53 10.30
C ILE A 49 3.49 2.13 9.68
N LEU A 50 3.84 2.07 8.40
CA LEU A 50 3.92 0.84 7.60
C LEU A 50 5.35 0.45 7.21
N SER A 51 6.34 1.27 7.55
CA SER A 51 7.76 0.94 7.39
C SER A 51 8.60 1.79 8.33
N MET A 52 9.84 1.38 8.55
CA MET A 52 10.83 2.14 9.32
C MET A 52 12.25 1.77 8.88
N PRO A 53 13.23 2.68 9.01
CA PRO A 53 14.62 2.34 8.77
C PRO A 53 15.15 1.38 9.83
N VAL A 54 16.08 0.54 9.41
CA VAL A 54 16.84 -0.38 10.25
C VAL A 54 18.25 0.17 10.43
N ILE A 55 18.74 0.21 11.67
CA ILE A 55 20.06 0.76 12.02
C ILE A 55 20.95 -0.28 12.71
N ASP A 56 22.20 -0.38 12.27
CA ASP A 56 23.27 -1.00 13.03
C ASP A 56 23.76 0.00 14.07
N LYS A 57 23.29 -0.16 15.31
CA LYS A 57 23.67 0.71 16.43
C LYS A 57 25.16 0.66 16.76
N LYS A 58 25.86 -0.45 16.48
CA LYS A 58 27.30 -0.58 16.76
C LYS A 58 28.12 0.25 15.77
N LYS A 59 27.71 0.27 14.51
CA LYS A 59 28.37 1.03 13.44
C LYS A 59 27.79 2.42 13.22
N ASN A 60 26.70 2.75 13.91
CA ASN A 60 25.88 3.95 13.70
C ASN A 60 25.52 4.15 12.22
N LYS A 61 25.12 3.07 11.54
CA LYS A 61 24.86 3.05 10.08
C LYS A 61 23.49 2.46 9.78
N TYR A 62 22.74 3.13 8.90
CA TYR A 62 21.50 2.57 8.36
C TYR A 62 21.80 1.34 7.49
N VAL A 63 21.07 0.26 7.74
CA VAL A 63 21.17 -1.02 7.02
C VAL A 63 20.20 -1.05 5.85
N GLY A 64 18.98 -0.51 6.04
CA GLY A 64 17.94 -0.46 5.02
C GLY A 64 16.61 0.00 5.59
N ILE A 65 15.51 -0.32 4.91
CA ILE A 65 14.14 -0.12 5.38
C ILE A 65 13.48 -1.49 5.51
N VAL A 66 12.69 -1.66 6.56
CA VAL A 66 11.73 -2.77 6.67
C VAL A 66 10.32 -2.22 6.56
N SER A 67 9.51 -2.85 5.72
CA SER A 67 8.10 -2.54 5.51
C SER A 67 7.20 -3.63 6.08
N ILE A 68 5.92 -3.30 6.23
CA ILE A 68 4.91 -4.30 6.57
C ILE A 68 4.82 -5.38 5.48
N SER A 69 5.04 -5.03 4.22
CA SER A 69 5.03 -5.94 3.07
C SER A 69 6.11 -7.02 3.22
N ASP A 70 7.33 -6.65 3.62
CA ASP A 70 8.42 -7.60 3.89
C ASP A 70 8.02 -8.60 4.99
N ILE A 71 7.37 -8.11 6.05
CA ILE A 71 6.92 -8.95 7.17
C ILE A 71 5.76 -9.85 6.76
N VAL A 72 4.82 -9.37 5.93
CA VAL A 72 3.73 -10.19 5.39
C VAL A 72 4.29 -11.30 4.52
N ILE A 73 5.28 -11.02 3.66
CA ILE A 73 5.97 -12.04 2.87
C ILE A 73 6.61 -13.08 3.79
N ALA A 74 7.47 -12.65 4.71
CA ALA A 74 8.21 -13.53 5.62
C ALA A 74 7.28 -14.41 6.48
N THR A 75 6.13 -13.85 6.90
CA THR A 75 5.17 -14.55 7.76
C THR A 75 4.26 -15.46 6.96
N CYS A 76 3.54 -14.93 5.96
CA CYS A 76 2.47 -15.64 5.27
C CYS A 76 3.02 -16.68 4.27
N PHE A 77 4.24 -16.50 3.76
CA PHE A 77 4.90 -17.47 2.89
C PHE A 77 5.88 -18.39 3.63
N ASN A 78 5.94 -18.31 4.96
CA ASN A 78 6.74 -19.24 5.75
C ASN A 78 6.30 -20.70 5.45
N PRO A 79 7.24 -21.62 5.18
CA PRO A 79 6.95 -23.03 4.93
C PRO A 79 6.15 -23.72 6.04
N CYS A 80 6.18 -23.20 7.28
CA CYS A 80 5.35 -23.69 8.37
C CYS A 80 3.85 -23.65 8.03
N PHE A 81 3.45 -22.75 7.12
CA PHE A 81 2.08 -22.64 6.64
C PHE A 81 1.79 -23.41 5.34
N ALA A 82 2.71 -24.22 4.82
CA ALA A 82 2.57 -24.89 3.52
C ALA A 82 1.38 -25.87 3.49
N LYS A 83 1.13 -26.60 4.59
CA LYS A 83 0.01 -27.54 4.69
C LYS A 83 -1.37 -26.86 4.58
N PHE A 84 -1.47 -25.58 4.93
CA PHE A 84 -2.73 -24.83 4.98
C PHE A 84 -3.04 -24.07 3.70
N ALA A 85 -2.14 -24.09 2.71
CA ALA A 85 -2.46 -23.62 1.36
C ALA A 85 -3.57 -24.45 0.68
N LYS A 86 -3.91 -25.62 1.23
CA LYS A 86 -4.91 -26.56 0.70
C LYS A 86 -6.37 -26.25 1.10
N GLY A 87 -6.63 -25.14 1.80
CA GLY A 87 -7.99 -24.69 2.13
C GLY A 87 -8.51 -25.20 3.47
N LYS A 88 -9.82 -25.00 3.69
CA LYS A 88 -10.50 -25.14 4.99
C LYS A 88 -10.35 -26.53 5.63
N GLU A 89 -10.39 -27.60 4.85
CA GLU A 89 -10.27 -28.98 5.34
C GLU A 89 -8.93 -29.23 6.07
N ALA A 90 -7.83 -28.63 5.57
CA ALA A 90 -6.53 -28.73 6.22
C ALA A 90 -6.50 -28.03 7.58
N ILE A 91 -7.27 -26.94 7.72
CA ILE A 91 -7.38 -26.17 8.96
C ILE A 91 -8.23 -26.94 9.99
N ASP A 92 -9.36 -27.52 9.57
CA ASP A 92 -10.23 -28.27 10.47
C ASP A 92 -9.54 -29.53 11.05
N SER A 93 -8.49 -30.02 10.39
CA SER A 93 -7.68 -31.17 10.84
C SER A 93 -6.50 -30.82 11.77
N LEU A 94 -6.33 -29.54 12.15
CA LEU A 94 -5.19 -29.07 12.94
C LEU A 94 -5.10 -29.72 14.33
N LYS A 95 -3.96 -30.34 14.62
CA LYS A 95 -3.62 -30.83 15.96
C LYS A 95 -2.79 -29.79 16.71
N ARG A 96 -2.78 -29.91 18.04
CA ARG A 96 -1.96 -29.04 18.93
C ARG A 96 -0.47 -29.06 18.58
N GLU A 97 0.04 -30.21 18.17
CA GLU A 97 1.43 -30.37 17.74
C GLU A 97 1.76 -29.59 16.46
N ASP A 98 0.82 -29.56 15.50
CA ASP A 98 1.00 -28.77 14.27
C ASP A 98 0.99 -27.26 14.60
N MET A 99 0.08 -26.82 15.48
CA MET A 99 0.03 -25.44 15.96
C MET A 99 1.34 -25.02 16.64
N ALA A 100 1.90 -25.86 17.50
CA ALA A 100 3.18 -25.59 18.16
C ALA A 100 4.33 -25.45 17.16
N LYS A 101 4.38 -26.33 16.15
CA LYS A 101 5.40 -26.27 15.07
C LYS A 101 5.31 -24.99 14.24
N ILE A 102 4.11 -24.47 14.00
CA ILE A 102 3.92 -23.19 13.28
C ILE A 102 4.53 -22.04 14.08
N VAL A 103 4.25 -22.00 15.39
CA VAL A 103 4.75 -20.97 16.29
C VAL A 103 6.26 -21.04 16.42
N GLU A 104 6.81 -22.24 16.61
CA GLU A 104 8.25 -22.49 16.72
C GLU A 104 9.01 -22.07 15.45
N ALA A 105 8.48 -22.40 14.26
CA ALA A 105 9.09 -22.08 12.98
C ALA A 105 8.80 -20.65 12.48
N SER A 106 8.09 -19.84 13.26
CA SER A 106 7.69 -18.49 12.85
C SER A 106 8.88 -17.52 12.78
N VAL A 107 8.78 -16.52 11.92
CA VAL A 107 9.80 -15.45 11.79
C VAL A 107 9.73 -14.42 12.91
N LEU A 108 8.74 -14.50 13.81
CA LEU A 108 8.46 -13.45 14.81
C LEU A 108 9.64 -13.17 15.74
N LYS A 109 10.43 -14.22 16.05
CA LYS A 109 11.62 -14.15 16.90
C LYS A 109 12.92 -13.89 16.12
N SER A 110 12.88 -13.93 14.78
CA SER A 110 14.03 -13.64 13.94
C SER A 110 14.39 -12.15 14.00
N PRO A 111 15.67 -11.78 13.83
CA PRO A 111 16.06 -10.38 13.75
C PRO A 111 15.51 -9.74 12.47
N VAL A 112 15.07 -8.49 12.58
CA VAL A 112 14.46 -7.74 11.48
C VAL A 112 15.43 -7.49 10.31
N SER A 113 16.74 -7.56 10.56
CA SER A 113 17.75 -7.51 9.50
C SER A 113 17.56 -8.57 8.42
N ASP A 114 17.00 -9.73 8.77
CA ASP A 114 16.82 -10.85 7.85
C ASP A 114 15.71 -10.57 6.81
N LEU A 115 14.86 -9.57 7.08
CA LEU A 115 13.74 -9.18 6.23
C LEU A 115 14.03 -7.96 5.35
N VAL A 116 15.18 -7.29 5.55
CA VAL A 116 15.54 -6.10 4.76
C VAL A 116 15.76 -6.52 3.30
N GLY A 117 15.03 -5.89 2.37
CA GLY A 117 15.15 -6.17 0.94
C GLY A 117 14.36 -7.38 0.43
N MET A 118 13.38 -7.88 1.20
CA MET A 118 12.49 -8.95 0.72
C MET A 118 11.55 -8.48 -0.40
N THR A 119 11.24 -7.18 -0.47
CA THR A 119 10.49 -6.56 -1.57
C THR A 119 11.39 -5.72 -2.46
N GLU A 120 11.00 -5.53 -3.73
CA GLU A 120 11.74 -4.66 -4.66
C GLU A 120 11.87 -3.22 -4.13
N GLU A 121 10.83 -2.71 -3.44
CA GLU A 121 10.86 -1.39 -2.84
C GLU A 121 11.97 -1.29 -1.78
N THR A 122 12.13 -2.29 -0.91
CA THR A 122 13.06 -2.23 0.23
C THR A 122 14.47 -2.71 -0.09
N LYS A 123 14.72 -3.28 -1.28
CA LYS A 123 16.08 -3.54 -1.77
C LYS A 123 16.91 -2.27 -1.93
N ASN A 124 16.24 -1.15 -2.19
CA ASN A 124 16.87 0.14 -2.40
C ASN A 124 16.41 1.17 -1.35
N LEU A 125 17.30 2.09 -1.00
CA LEU A 125 16.93 3.28 -0.25
C LEU A 125 16.66 4.41 -1.26
N TRP A 126 15.40 4.80 -1.41
CA TRP A 126 14.99 5.86 -2.33
C TRP A 126 15.27 7.23 -1.72
N VAL A 127 16.46 7.76 -1.98
CA VAL A 127 16.96 8.99 -1.37
C VAL A 127 16.89 10.16 -2.34
N PHE A 128 16.35 11.27 -1.86
CA PHE A 128 16.19 12.51 -2.61
C PHE A 128 16.80 13.69 -1.84
N ASP A 129 17.30 14.67 -2.57
CA ASP A 129 17.67 15.97 -1.97
C ASP A 129 16.41 16.83 -1.81
N GLU A 130 16.35 17.64 -0.76
CA GLU A 130 15.16 18.47 -0.50
C GLU A 130 14.89 19.53 -1.58
N GLU A 131 15.87 19.85 -2.42
CA GLU A 131 15.74 20.78 -3.54
C GLU A 131 15.28 20.10 -4.85
N GLU A 132 15.17 18.77 -4.89
CA GLU A 132 14.67 18.05 -6.07
C GLU A 132 13.20 18.36 -6.34
N LYS A 133 12.86 18.47 -7.63
CA LYS A 133 11.50 18.74 -8.09
C LYS A 133 10.54 17.61 -7.71
N LEU A 134 9.29 17.96 -7.39
CA LEU A 134 8.27 16.96 -7.09
C LEU A 134 7.91 16.04 -8.26
N GLY A 135 8.09 16.50 -9.50
CA GLY A 135 7.92 15.64 -10.69
C GLY A 135 8.75 14.36 -10.59
N LYS A 136 10.02 14.48 -10.18
CA LYS A 136 10.90 13.32 -9.99
C LYS A 136 10.35 12.37 -8.91
N LEU A 137 9.90 12.89 -7.77
CA LEU A 137 9.31 12.06 -6.71
C LEU A 137 8.04 11.34 -7.20
N ALA A 138 7.21 12.00 -8.01
CA ALA A 138 6.01 11.42 -8.58
C ALA A 138 6.32 10.22 -9.48
N GLU A 139 7.39 10.26 -10.27
CA GLU A 139 7.84 9.13 -11.11
C GLU A 139 8.06 7.87 -10.26
N PHE A 140 8.86 7.97 -9.19
CA PHE A 140 9.14 6.82 -8.31
C PHE A 140 7.88 6.35 -7.59
N PHE A 141 7.07 7.28 -7.08
CA PHE A 141 5.84 6.92 -6.38
C PHE A 141 4.82 6.24 -7.31
N SER A 142 4.76 6.63 -8.58
CA SER A 142 3.92 5.97 -9.57
C SER A 142 4.36 4.55 -9.94
N GLN A 143 5.61 4.18 -9.65
CA GLN A 143 6.21 2.87 -9.94
C GLN A 143 6.19 1.90 -8.76
N GLY A 144 5.40 2.19 -7.73
CA GLY A 144 5.22 1.31 -6.57
C GLY A 144 6.18 1.58 -5.42
N VAL A 145 6.94 2.67 -5.45
CA VAL A 145 7.63 3.19 -4.26
C VAL A 145 6.61 3.90 -3.38
N HIS A 146 6.46 3.48 -2.13
CA HIS A 146 5.51 4.09 -1.21
C HIS A 146 6.14 5.19 -0.37
N ARG A 147 7.47 5.16 -0.20
CA ARG A 147 8.20 6.07 0.69
C ARG A 147 9.56 6.50 0.13
N ALA A 148 9.87 7.78 0.31
CA ALA A 148 11.12 8.41 -0.07
C ALA A 148 11.81 9.01 1.17
N LEU A 149 13.13 8.82 1.28
CA LEU A 149 13.96 9.46 2.29
C LEU A 149 14.48 10.80 1.75
N ILE A 150 14.07 11.89 2.38
CA ILE A 150 14.50 13.24 1.98
C ILE A 150 15.67 13.66 2.86
N LYS A 151 16.82 13.94 2.22
CA LYS A 151 17.99 14.58 2.83
C LYS A 151 17.72 16.08 2.95
N ARG A 152 17.62 16.56 4.19
CA ARG A 152 17.42 17.98 4.49
C ARG A 152 18.77 18.70 4.56
N LEU A 153 18.86 19.95 4.12
CA LEU A 153 20.08 20.75 4.24
C LEU A 153 20.41 21.03 5.71
N LYS A 154 19.38 21.12 6.56
CA LYS A 154 19.50 21.27 8.01
C LYS A 154 18.65 20.23 8.73
N GLY A 155 19.25 19.54 9.70
CA GLY A 155 18.60 18.53 10.52
C GLY A 155 18.74 17.11 9.98
N SER A 156 18.13 16.15 10.67
CA SER A 156 18.17 14.74 10.30
C SER A 156 17.38 14.51 9.00
N PRO A 157 17.61 13.43 8.24
CA PRO A 157 16.71 13.03 7.15
C PRO A 157 15.27 12.79 7.64
N CYS A 158 14.29 12.83 6.72
CA CYS A 158 12.90 12.48 7.04
C CYS A 158 12.25 11.60 5.95
N LEU A 159 11.19 10.86 6.31
CA LEU A 159 10.45 10.04 5.35
C LEU A 159 9.20 10.78 4.86
N VAL A 160 9.07 10.87 3.54
CA VAL A 160 7.87 11.32 2.82
C VAL A 160 7.19 10.10 2.20
N SER A 161 5.87 10.07 2.23
CA SER A 161 5.03 9.01 1.67
C SER A 161 4.11 9.53 0.57
N GLN A 162 3.52 8.62 -0.19
CA GLN A 162 2.47 8.95 -1.16
C GLN A 162 1.31 9.75 -0.52
N THR A 163 0.93 9.45 0.73
CA THR A 163 -0.12 10.18 1.44
C THR A 163 0.25 11.65 1.66
N ASP A 164 1.51 11.94 1.95
CA ASP A 164 1.97 13.33 2.12
C ASP A 164 1.95 14.07 0.80
N PHE A 165 2.43 13.42 -0.26
CA PHE A 165 2.41 13.94 -1.62
C PHE A 165 0.99 14.26 -2.08
N VAL A 166 0.06 13.31 -1.94
CA VAL A 166 -1.34 13.47 -2.37
C VAL A 166 -2.05 14.57 -1.59
N LYS A 167 -1.83 14.67 -0.27
CA LYS A 167 -2.40 15.77 0.53
C LYS A 167 -1.88 17.13 0.07
N PHE A 168 -0.58 17.24 -0.21
CA PHE A 168 0.01 18.46 -0.72
C PHE A 168 -0.59 18.84 -2.07
N ILE A 169 -0.63 17.90 -3.02
CA ILE A 169 -1.19 18.13 -4.36
C ILE A 169 -2.66 18.50 -4.33
N ALA A 170 -3.48 17.87 -3.48
CA ALA A 170 -4.87 18.25 -3.31
C ALA A 170 -5.04 19.72 -2.91
N THR A 171 -4.23 20.20 -1.96
CA THR A 171 -4.21 21.63 -1.58
C THR A 171 -3.80 22.50 -2.77
N GLN A 172 -2.75 22.13 -3.49
CA GLN A 172 -2.25 22.92 -4.62
C GLN A 172 -3.24 22.96 -5.80
N ILE A 173 -4.00 21.88 -6.05
CA ILE A 173 -5.05 21.87 -7.08
C ILE A 173 -6.16 22.86 -6.70
N LYS A 174 -6.59 22.89 -5.42
CA LYS A 174 -7.62 23.81 -4.94
C LYS A 174 -7.21 25.28 -5.04
N GLU A 175 -5.91 25.55 -4.87
CA GLU A 175 -5.32 26.89 -4.98
C GLU A 175 -4.91 27.26 -6.42
N SER A 176 -4.99 26.31 -7.37
CA SER A 176 -4.52 26.48 -8.74
C SER A 176 -5.37 27.48 -9.52
N LYS A 177 -4.70 28.42 -10.19
CA LYS A 177 -5.33 29.35 -11.15
C LYS A 177 -5.50 28.74 -12.54
N ASN A 178 -4.93 27.55 -12.80
CA ASN A 178 -5.02 26.89 -14.10
C ASN A 178 -6.39 26.21 -14.24
N LYS A 179 -7.34 26.94 -14.84
CA LYS A 179 -8.73 26.48 -15.04
C LYS A 179 -8.81 25.17 -15.82
N ASP A 180 -7.89 24.94 -16.76
CA ASP A 180 -7.92 23.74 -17.60
C ASP A 180 -7.63 22.48 -16.77
N ILE A 181 -6.66 22.53 -15.84
CA ILE A 181 -6.37 21.43 -14.92
C ILE A 181 -7.58 21.17 -14.02
N VAL A 182 -8.13 22.22 -13.41
CA VAL A 182 -9.25 22.09 -12.49
C VAL A 182 -10.48 21.51 -13.19
N GLU A 183 -10.80 21.98 -14.40
CA GLU A 183 -11.94 21.48 -15.17
C GLU A 183 -11.71 20.04 -15.65
N PHE A 184 -10.48 19.69 -16.02
CA PHE A 184 -10.13 18.32 -16.36
C PHE A 184 -10.34 17.36 -15.18
N LEU A 185 -9.87 17.72 -13.98
CA LEU A 185 -10.00 16.88 -12.77
C LEU A 185 -11.43 16.85 -12.19
N LYS A 186 -12.33 17.71 -12.65
CA LYS A 186 -13.78 17.61 -12.33
C LYS A 186 -14.51 16.56 -13.18
N GLN A 187 -13.86 15.97 -14.18
CA GLN A 187 -14.49 14.94 -14.98
C GLN A 187 -14.63 13.62 -14.18
N PRO A 188 -15.64 12.80 -14.52
CA PRO A 188 -15.80 11.46 -13.98
C PRO A 188 -14.58 10.56 -14.19
N LEU A 189 -14.29 9.71 -13.20
CA LEU A 189 -13.16 8.77 -13.22
C LEU A 189 -13.15 7.85 -14.46
N ASP A 190 -14.32 7.45 -14.95
CA ASP A 190 -14.43 6.58 -16.13
C ASP A 190 -14.03 7.28 -17.45
N LYS A 191 -14.08 8.61 -17.50
CA LYS A 191 -13.59 9.42 -18.63
C LYS A 191 -12.09 9.69 -18.56
N LEU A 192 -11.52 9.64 -17.36
CA LEU A 192 -10.11 9.90 -17.09
C LEU A 192 -9.22 8.64 -17.21
N GLY A 193 -9.83 7.47 -17.41
CA GLY A 193 -9.11 6.20 -17.53
C GLY A 193 -8.76 5.55 -16.20
N ASN A 194 -9.28 6.06 -15.08
CA ASN A 194 -9.07 5.48 -13.74
C ASN A 194 -9.97 4.25 -13.48
N VAL A 195 -10.86 3.89 -14.42
CA VAL A 195 -11.73 2.72 -14.34
C VAL A 195 -11.29 1.69 -15.37
N HIS A 196 -10.77 0.55 -14.89
CA HIS A 196 -10.32 -0.56 -15.73
C HIS A 196 -11.51 -1.41 -16.21
N LYS A 197 -12.21 -0.93 -17.25
CA LYS A 197 -13.37 -1.63 -17.81
C LYS A 197 -12.98 -3.05 -18.25
N GLY A 198 -13.72 -4.05 -17.76
CA GLY A 198 -13.56 -5.46 -18.16
C GLY A 198 -12.53 -6.27 -17.35
N LYS A 199 -11.79 -5.67 -16.41
CA LYS A 199 -10.94 -6.43 -15.47
C LYS A 199 -11.69 -6.61 -14.14
N SER A 200 -11.80 -7.86 -13.67
CA SER A 200 -12.37 -8.14 -12.35
C SER A 200 -11.40 -7.70 -11.25
N VAL A 201 -11.89 -6.97 -10.25
CA VAL A 201 -11.10 -6.67 -9.06
C VAL A 201 -10.87 -7.97 -8.28
N VAL A 202 -9.61 -8.30 -8.07
CA VAL A 202 -9.21 -9.44 -7.24
C VAL A 202 -9.73 -9.20 -5.82
N SER A 203 -10.52 -10.12 -5.29
CA SER A 203 -11.14 -10.02 -3.96
C SER A 203 -10.76 -11.17 -3.04
N VAL A 204 -11.15 -11.08 -1.77
CA VAL A 204 -11.19 -12.20 -0.82
C VAL A 204 -12.63 -12.42 -0.38
N ARG A 205 -13.10 -13.66 -0.44
CA ARG A 205 -14.46 -14.01 0.00
C ARG A 205 -14.51 -14.10 1.53
N GLU A 206 -15.67 -13.81 2.10
CA GLU A 206 -15.88 -13.78 3.54
C GLU A 206 -15.60 -15.10 4.28
N ASP A 207 -15.62 -16.23 3.57
CA ASP A 207 -15.35 -17.57 4.09
C ASP A 207 -13.92 -18.05 3.83
N GLU A 208 -13.10 -17.23 3.18
CA GLU A 208 -11.66 -17.48 3.03
C GLU A 208 -10.89 -16.96 4.24
N THR A 209 -9.69 -17.52 4.46
CA THR A 209 -8.85 -17.13 5.59
C THR A 209 -8.06 -15.87 5.33
N ALA A 210 -7.65 -15.17 6.39
CA ALA A 210 -6.76 -14.03 6.30
C ALA A 210 -5.42 -14.41 5.63
N LEU A 211 -4.88 -15.59 5.91
CA LEU A 211 -3.68 -16.14 5.27
C LEU A 211 -3.84 -16.25 3.75
N THR A 212 -4.97 -16.79 3.28
CA THR A 212 -5.27 -16.85 1.85
C THR A 212 -5.36 -15.44 1.26
N GLY A 213 -6.02 -14.51 1.96
CA GLY A 213 -6.12 -13.12 1.55
C GLY A 213 -4.77 -12.41 1.45
N PHE A 214 -3.89 -12.53 2.45
CA PHE A 214 -2.53 -11.96 2.44
C PHE A 214 -1.64 -12.57 1.35
N ARG A 215 -1.72 -13.89 1.13
CA ARG A 215 -0.99 -14.54 0.04
C ARG A 215 -1.46 -14.07 -1.32
N ARG A 216 -2.78 -13.99 -1.52
CA ARG A 216 -3.37 -13.46 -2.75
C ARG A 216 -2.90 -12.03 -2.98
N LEU A 217 -3.00 -11.17 -1.96
CA LEU A 217 -2.56 -9.78 -2.04
C LEU A 217 -1.13 -9.63 -2.61
N LEU A 218 -0.18 -10.38 -2.08
CA LEU A 218 1.23 -10.32 -2.48
C LEU A 218 1.52 -11.00 -3.84
N GLN A 219 0.81 -12.08 -4.17
CA GLN A 219 0.91 -12.69 -5.50
C GLN A 219 0.52 -11.68 -6.59
N TRP A 220 -0.58 -10.97 -6.37
CA TRP A 220 -1.08 -10.00 -7.35
C TRP A 220 -0.26 -8.71 -7.42
N GLN A 221 0.48 -8.33 -6.37
CA GLN A 221 1.51 -7.28 -6.47
C GLN A 221 2.63 -7.63 -7.45
N SER A 222 2.97 -8.92 -7.58
CA SER A 222 4.02 -9.39 -8.48
C SER A 222 3.55 -9.45 -9.94
N PHE A 223 2.25 -9.61 -10.16
CA PHE A 223 1.66 -9.51 -11.49
C PHE A 223 1.45 -8.04 -11.83
N ARG A 224 2.07 -7.61 -12.94
CA ARG A 224 2.20 -6.20 -13.37
C ARG A 224 0.88 -5.53 -13.79
N ASP A 225 -0.25 -5.95 -13.24
CA ASP A 225 -1.58 -5.43 -13.54
C ASP A 225 -2.20 -4.69 -12.35
N TRP A 226 -1.82 -5.04 -11.11
CA TRP A 226 -2.48 -4.52 -9.92
C TRP A 226 -1.50 -4.48 -8.73
N ASN A 227 -0.79 -3.35 -8.54
CA ASN A 227 0.00 -3.14 -7.32
C ASN A 227 -0.92 -2.88 -6.11
N LEU A 228 -1.63 -3.92 -5.68
CA LEU A 228 -2.62 -3.85 -4.63
C LEU A 228 -1.92 -4.04 -3.29
N ALA A 229 -1.91 -3.00 -2.45
CA ALA A 229 -1.63 -3.15 -1.01
C ALA A 229 -2.89 -3.46 -0.15
N ALA A 230 -4.03 -3.75 -0.78
CA ALA A 230 -5.23 -4.29 -0.15
C ALA A 230 -6.17 -4.99 -1.17
N LEU A 231 -7.03 -5.89 -0.68
CA LEU A 231 -8.11 -6.57 -1.38
C LEU A 231 -9.47 -6.19 -0.77
N PRO A 232 -10.54 -6.04 -1.58
CA PRO A 232 -11.89 -5.95 -1.06
C PRO A 232 -12.32 -7.31 -0.51
N ILE A 233 -12.96 -7.31 0.65
CA ILE A 233 -13.64 -8.49 1.20
C ILE A 233 -15.06 -8.50 0.65
N VAL A 234 -15.49 -9.61 0.05
CA VAL A 234 -16.81 -9.74 -0.58
C VAL A 234 -17.65 -10.84 0.05
N ASP A 235 -18.96 -10.63 0.08
CA ASP A 235 -19.94 -11.64 0.49
C ASP A 235 -20.17 -12.71 -0.60
N LYS A 236 -21.09 -13.63 -0.35
CA LYS A 236 -21.50 -14.68 -1.32
C LYS A 236 -22.09 -14.15 -2.63
N LYS A 237 -22.62 -12.92 -2.65
CA LYS A 237 -23.16 -12.25 -3.84
C LYS A 237 -22.10 -11.44 -4.59
N GLY A 238 -20.89 -11.36 -4.06
CA GLY A 238 -19.78 -10.57 -4.59
C GLY A 238 -19.85 -9.10 -4.17
N ALA A 239 -20.78 -8.70 -3.31
CA ALA A 239 -20.88 -7.34 -2.80
C ALA A 239 -19.79 -7.09 -1.78
N ILE A 240 -19.17 -5.90 -1.81
CA ILE A 240 -18.10 -5.54 -0.90
C ILE A 240 -18.63 -5.33 0.54
N ILE A 241 -17.99 -5.97 1.50
CA ILE A 241 -18.33 -5.91 2.93
C ILE A 241 -17.16 -5.48 3.81
N GLY A 242 -15.94 -5.38 3.26
CA GLY A 242 -14.77 -4.95 4.01
C GLY A 242 -13.52 -4.79 3.15
N ASN A 243 -12.39 -4.60 3.83
CA ASN A 243 -11.08 -4.41 3.21
C ASN A 243 -10.02 -5.19 4.00
N LEU A 244 -9.19 -5.96 3.31
CA LEU A 244 -8.01 -6.63 3.86
C LEU A 244 -6.76 -6.02 3.22
N SER A 245 -5.87 -5.44 4.03
CA SER A 245 -4.64 -4.77 3.63
C SER A 245 -3.44 -5.34 4.36
N GLU A 246 -2.24 -5.15 3.83
CA GLU A 246 -0.99 -5.54 4.51
C GLU A 246 -0.90 -4.95 5.92
N SER A 247 -1.42 -3.74 6.10
CA SER A 247 -1.43 -3.05 7.38
C SER A 247 -2.25 -3.75 8.46
N ASP A 248 -3.12 -4.68 8.07
CA ASP A 248 -3.92 -5.47 9.00
C ASP A 248 -3.11 -6.57 9.71
N LEU A 249 -1.91 -6.90 9.19
CA LEU A 249 -0.95 -7.76 9.90
C LEU A 249 -0.26 -7.07 11.08
N ARG A 250 -0.39 -5.74 11.21
CA ARG A 250 0.19 -5.00 12.35
C ARG A 250 -0.37 -5.53 13.66
N GLY A 251 0.50 -5.68 14.66
CA GLY A 251 0.12 -6.18 15.99
C GLY A 251 0.04 -7.70 16.10
N LEU A 252 0.33 -8.45 15.02
CA LEU A 252 0.58 -9.89 15.10
C LEU A 252 1.74 -10.16 16.08
N ASN A 253 1.58 -11.20 16.87
CA ASN A 253 2.55 -11.64 17.88
C ASN A 253 2.39 -13.16 18.06
N GLU A 254 3.27 -13.75 18.86
CA GLU A 254 3.30 -15.21 19.09
C GLU A 254 1.92 -15.78 19.47
N ASN A 255 1.15 -15.09 20.32
CA ASN A 255 -0.17 -15.54 20.79
C ASN A 255 -1.28 -15.40 19.73
N ARG A 256 -1.06 -14.60 18.69
CA ARG A 256 -2.03 -14.29 17.63
C ARG A 256 -1.60 -14.78 16.27
N LEU A 257 -0.43 -15.41 16.15
CA LEU A 257 0.10 -15.90 14.88
C LEU A 257 -0.91 -16.77 14.13
N LEU A 258 -1.61 -17.64 14.85
CA LEU A 258 -2.60 -18.57 14.28
C LEU A 258 -3.89 -17.88 13.85
N ASP A 259 -4.14 -16.63 14.27
CA ASP A 259 -5.36 -15.88 13.88
C ASP A 259 -5.41 -15.68 12.36
N VAL A 260 -4.26 -15.70 11.66
CA VAL A 260 -4.23 -15.63 10.19
C VAL A 260 -4.97 -16.81 9.53
N LEU A 261 -5.19 -17.91 10.26
CA LEU A 261 -5.98 -19.06 9.79
C LEU A 261 -7.48 -18.85 9.96
N PHE A 262 -7.93 -17.82 10.67
CA PHE A 262 -9.34 -17.50 10.76
C PHE A 262 -9.87 -16.94 9.43
N VAL A 263 -11.16 -17.15 9.20
CA VAL A 263 -11.87 -16.47 8.12
C VAL A 263 -11.75 -14.96 8.28
N VAL A 264 -11.65 -14.21 7.18
CA VAL A 264 -11.31 -12.78 7.22
C VAL A 264 -12.21 -11.97 8.18
N PRO A 265 -13.54 -12.16 8.24
CA PRO A 265 -14.37 -11.43 9.18
C PRO A 265 -14.01 -11.67 10.65
N MET A 266 -13.68 -12.91 11.01
CA MET A 266 -13.26 -13.27 12.36
C MET A 266 -11.87 -12.69 12.67
N TYR A 267 -10.94 -12.76 11.73
CA TYR A 267 -9.63 -12.11 11.85
C TYR A 267 -9.77 -10.61 12.12
N MET A 268 -10.59 -9.90 11.33
CA MET A 268 -10.84 -8.46 11.51
C MET A 268 -11.43 -8.16 12.89
N LYS A 269 -12.43 -8.94 13.33
CA LYS A 269 -13.02 -8.79 14.66
C LYS A 269 -12.01 -8.98 15.78
N THR A 270 -11.07 -9.91 15.62
CA THR A 270 -10.02 -10.19 16.61
C THR A 270 -9.03 -9.05 16.78
N PHE A 271 -8.73 -8.30 15.71
CA PHE A 271 -7.76 -7.18 15.73
C PHE A 271 -8.41 -5.80 15.93
N TYR A 272 -9.66 -5.62 15.49
CA TYR A 272 -10.33 -4.32 15.44
C TYR A 272 -11.68 -4.28 16.17
N GLY A 273 -12.17 -5.40 16.69
CA GLY A 273 -13.48 -5.50 17.35
C GLY A 273 -14.67 -5.59 16.38
N GLU A 274 -14.49 -5.13 15.15
CA GLU A 274 -15.51 -5.15 14.10
C GLU A 274 -14.89 -5.22 12.70
N MET A 275 -15.75 -5.44 11.71
CA MET A 275 -15.38 -5.31 10.30
C MET A 275 -15.21 -3.82 9.96
N ARG A 276 -14.06 -3.47 9.38
CA ARG A 276 -13.85 -2.13 8.84
C ARG A 276 -14.71 -1.94 7.60
N LYS A 277 -15.59 -0.94 7.63
CA LYS A 277 -16.41 -0.59 6.48
C LYS A 277 -15.51 -0.15 5.32
N PRO A 278 -15.73 -0.68 4.11
CA PRO A 278 -14.98 -0.25 2.95
C PRO A 278 -15.44 1.13 2.51
N GLU A 279 -14.51 1.99 2.11
CA GLU A 279 -14.86 3.24 1.44
C GLU A 279 -15.08 2.98 -0.04
N THR A 280 -16.28 3.31 -0.52
CA THR A 280 -16.70 3.04 -1.90
C THR A 280 -17.10 4.31 -2.65
N ILE A 281 -16.89 4.31 -3.96
CA ILE A 281 -17.37 5.32 -4.91
C ILE A 281 -17.93 4.62 -6.16
N THR A 282 -18.65 5.36 -7.00
CA THR A 282 -19.14 4.88 -8.30
C THR A 282 -18.25 5.44 -9.42
N ALA A 283 -18.33 4.84 -10.61
CA ALA A 283 -17.48 5.19 -11.75
C ALA A 283 -17.73 6.63 -12.29
N ASP A 284 -18.91 7.18 -12.04
CA ASP A 284 -19.33 8.54 -12.40
C ASP A 284 -18.87 9.61 -11.38
N CYS A 285 -18.30 9.21 -10.25
CA CYS A 285 -17.67 10.11 -9.28
C CYS A 285 -16.56 10.93 -9.96
N SER A 286 -16.49 12.23 -9.69
CA SER A 286 -15.40 13.06 -10.23
C SER A 286 -14.07 12.72 -9.56
N PHE A 287 -12.95 12.95 -10.25
CA PHE A 287 -11.63 12.75 -9.66
C PHE A 287 -11.42 13.64 -8.43
N MET A 288 -11.90 14.89 -8.45
CA MET A 288 -11.83 15.80 -7.30
C MET A 288 -12.61 15.29 -6.09
N ASP A 289 -13.84 14.82 -6.27
CA ASP A 289 -14.65 14.28 -5.16
C ASP A 289 -14.04 12.99 -4.60
N ALA A 290 -13.49 12.13 -5.48
CA ALA A 290 -12.77 10.93 -5.07
C ALA A 290 -11.49 11.29 -4.28
N LEU A 291 -10.73 12.30 -4.73
CA LEU A 291 -9.53 12.80 -4.04
C LEU A 291 -9.87 13.35 -2.65
N ASP A 292 -10.91 14.18 -2.55
CA ASP A 292 -11.37 14.74 -1.28
C ASP A 292 -11.81 13.62 -0.33
N LYS A 293 -12.61 12.67 -0.80
CA LYS A 293 -13.03 11.51 0.00
C LYS A 293 -11.84 10.65 0.47
N LEU A 294 -10.83 10.44 -0.39
CA LEU A 294 -9.61 9.69 -0.04
C LEU A 294 -8.88 10.34 1.15
N ILE A 295 -8.77 11.67 1.14
CA ILE A 295 -8.09 12.46 2.17
C ILE A 295 -8.92 12.54 3.46
N ASP A 296 -10.21 12.84 3.35
CA ASP A 296 -11.11 13.05 4.49
C ASP A 296 -11.33 11.76 5.28
N CYS A 297 -11.54 10.64 4.58
CA CYS A 297 -11.64 9.32 5.20
C CYS A 297 -10.27 8.77 5.68
N LYS A 298 -9.16 9.45 5.34
CA LYS A 298 -7.78 9.04 5.68
C LYS A 298 -7.45 7.61 5.23
N VAL A 299 -7.90 7.25 4.03
CA VAL A 299 -7.70 5.93 3.43
C VAL A 299 -6.71 6.00 2.27
N HIS A 300 -6.05 4.90 1.96
CA HIS A 300 -5.10 4.84 0.84
C HIS A 300 -5.77 4.51 -0.50
N ARG A 301 -7.06 4.12 -0.46
CA ARG A 301 -7.84 3.78 -1.64
C ARG A 301 -9.33 3.88 -1.40
N LEU A 302 -10.08 4.01 -2.49
CA LEU A 302 -11.53 3.90 -2.59
C LEU A 302 -11.86 2.77 -3.57
N TRP A 303 -12.81 1.92 -3.21
CA TRP A 303 -13.29 0.86 -4.10
C TRP A 303 -14.34 1.43 -5.05
N ILE A 304 -14.13 1.25 -6.35
CA ILE A 304 -15.12 1.62 -7.36
C ILE A 304 -16.09 0.45 -7.46
N VAL A 305 -17.38 0.68 -7.24
CA VAL A 305 -18.41 -0.36 -7.21
C VAL A 305 -19.51 -0.11 -8.25
N ASP A 306 -20.16 -1.19 -8.68
CA ASP A 306 -21.39 -1.12 -9.46
C ASP A 306 -22.64 -0.89 -8.58
N ASN A 307 -23.82 -0.93 -9.20
CA ASN A 307 -25.11 -0.77 -8.52
C ASN A 307 -25.40 -1.88 -7.49
N ASP A 308 -24.81 -3.08 -7.67
CA ASP A 308 -24.94 -4.22 -6.76
C ASP A 308 -23.87 -4.20 -5.64
N LYS A 309 -23.08 -3.12 -5.52
CA LYS A 309 -21.93 -3.00 -4.62
C LYS A 309 -20.79 -3.99 -4.92
N LYS A 310 -20.72 -4.55 -6.13
CA LYS A 310 -19.60 -5.40 -6.54
C LYS A 310 -18.42 -4.54 -6.95
N PRO A 311 -17.19 -4.85 -6.51
CA PRO A 311 -16.01 -4.07 -6.86
C PRO A 311 -15.66 -4.24 -8.34
N ILE A 312 -15.61 -3.12 -9.06
CA ILE A 312 -15.29 -3.02 -10.49
C ILE A 312 -14.00 -2.22 -10.76
N GLY A 313 -13.44 -1.59 -9.74
CA GLY A 313 -12.16 -0.90 -9.82
C GLY A 313 -11.66 -0.43 -8.46
N VAL A 314 -10.53 0.26 -8.47
CA VAL A 314 -9.93 0.91 -7.30
C VAL A 314 -9.40 2.27 -7.73
N PHE A 315 -9.57 3.26 -6.85
CA PHE A 315 -8.93 4.57 -6.97
C PHE A 315 -8.01 4.76 -5.77
N SER A 316 -6.71 4.87 -5.99
CA SER A 316 -5.68 4.85 -4.95
C SER A 316 -4.79 6.10 -4.97
N LEU A 317 -3.95 6.23 -3.95
CA LEU A 317 -2.91 7.28 -3.91
C LEU A 317 -1.99 7.23 -5.14
N SER A 318 -1.64 6.03 -5.63
CA SER A 318 -0.80 5.89 -6.81
C SER A 318 -1.52 6.32 -8.09
N ASP A 319 -2.83 6.13 -8.19
CA ASP A 319 -3.63 6.62 -9.33
C ASP A 319 -3.68 8.15 -9.34
N VAL A 320 -3.81 8.77 -8.17
CA VAL A 320 -3.74 10.24 -8.04
C VAL A 320 -2.38 10.75 -8.51
N ILE A 321 -1.28 10.15 -8.04
CA ILE A 321 0.07 10.57 -8.41
C ILE A 321 0.33 10.38 -9.91
N SER A 322 -0.11 9.24 -10.44
CA SER A 322 0.01 8.88 -11.86
C SER A 322 -0.69 9.88 -12.79
N GLN A 323 -1.71 10.59 -12.31
CA GLN A 323 -2.37 11.64 -13.10
C GLN A 323 -1.45 12.82 -13.44
N PHE A 324 -0.35 12.99 -12.71
CA PHE A 324 0.61 14.10 -12.85
C PHE A 324 1.98 13.66 -13.41
N THR A 325 2.10 12.43 -13.91
CA THR A 325 3.37 11.95 -14.50
C THR A 325 3.13 11.03 -15.69
N THR A 326 3.97 11.14 -16.73
CA THR A 326 4.01 10.24 -17.87
C THR A 326 4.71 8.91 -17.59
N PHE A 327 5.39 8.81 -16.45
CA PHE A 327 5.98 7.58 -15.92
C PHE A 327 5.02 6.77 -15.07
N ALA A 328 3.77 7.23 -14.98
CA ALA A 328 2.65 6.42 -14.55
C ALA A 328 2.78 5.04 -15.17
N TRP A 329 2.63 4.03 -14.33
CA TRP A 329 2.65 2.62 -14.70
C TRP A 329 1.65 2.40 -15.82
N SER A 330 2.08 2.59 -17.07
CA SER A 330 1.18 2.48 -18.19
C SER A 330 1.02 1.00 -18.41
N HIS A 331 -0.13 0.45 -18.01
CA HIS A 331 -0.59 -0.85 -18.46
C HIS A 331 -0.54 -1.00 -19.99
N LEU A 332 -0.39 0.12 -20.72
CA LEU A 332 -0.20 0.18 -22.17
C LEU A 332 1.27 0.05 -22.63
N LYS A 333 2.27 0.80 -22.11
CA LYS A 333 3.67 0.65 -22.61
C LYS A 333 4.29 -0.71 -22.32
N ALA A 334 3.92 -1.35 -21.22
CA ALA A 334 4.44 -2.69 -20.91
C ALA A 334 3.99 -3.77 -21.91
N MET A 335 2.95 -3.51 -22.71
CA MET A 335 2.51 -4.40 -23.79
C MET A 335 3.07 -4.01 -25.16
N GLU A 336 3.42 -2.74 -25.38
CA GLU A 336 4.11 -2.30 -26.60
C GLU A 336 5.53 -2.86 -26.65
N ASP A 337 6.24 -2.93 -25.52
CA ASP A 337 7.61 -3.46 -25.43
C ASP A 337 7.72 -5.00 -25.41
N ILE A 338 6.61 -5.73 -25.61
CA ILE A 338 6.58 -7.22 -25.67
C ILE A 338 6.25 -7.72 -27.09
N VAL A 339 5.98 -6.82 -28.05
CA VAL A 339 5.61 -7.18 -29.43
C VAL A 339 6.70 -6.84 -30.46
N ASP A 340 7.93 -6.53 -30.01
CA ASP A 340 9.11 -6.46 -30.89
C ASP A 340 10.14 -7.57 -30.58
#